data_AF-A0A2P5XQ04-F1
#
_entry.id   AF-A0A2P5XQ04-F1
#
_cell.length_a   1.000
_cell.length_b   1.000
_cell.length_c   1.000
_cell.angle_alpha   90.00
_cell.angle_beta   90.00
_cell.angle_gamma   90.00
#
_symmetry.space_group_name_H-M   'P 1'
#
loop_
_entity.id
_entity.type
_entity.pdbx_description
1 polymer ?
#
loop_
_entity_poly.entity_id
_entity_poly.type
_entity_poly.pdbx_seq_one_letter_code
_entity_poly.pdbx_strand_id
1 'polypeptide(L)'
;MPDSNKNQALNNIKERFALEVSDTYINKDRERVGTSSRQKQKFMHTAGSKSFACVAEAEELSSDQKVGRLQLFDITHWKKDGSLMTSEAREIVEKLKDKNAKCEAIALSDSSVNLENIDNRIITDFLGPETSQQYMPSGSQAQAEVQRLKDQMAQMQVSTGEQIAQLKAEAASLKDDTAAKEAEKNRKYNEL
;
A
#
# COMPACT_ATOMS: atom_id res chain seq x y z
N MET A 1 -11.26 -27.38 -48.56
CA MET A 1 -11.25 -26.72 -47.23
C MET A 1 -10.72 -27.73 -46.22
N PRO A 2 -9.62 -27.48 -45.49
CA PRO A 2 -9.05 -28.49 -44.59
C PRO A 2 -9.56 -28.35 -43.14
N ASP A 3 -9.88 -29.50 -42.55
CA ASP A 3 -10.33 -29.72 -41.17
C ASP A 3 -9.34 -29.19 -40.13
N SER A 4 -9.72 -28.13 -39.40
CA SER A 4 -8.87 -27.50 -38.36
C SER A 4 -9.19 -27.92 -36.92
N ASN A 5 -10.03 -28.94 -36.69
CA ASN A 5 -10.57 -29.25 -35.35
C ASN A 5 -9.67 -30.19 -34.50
N LYS A 6 -8.89 -31.10 -35.12
CA LYS A 6 -8.19 -32.16 -34.35
C LYS A 6 -7.01 -31.69 -33.48
N ASN A 7 -6.40 -30.55 -33.80
CA ASN A 7 -5.25 -30.02 -33.04
C ASN A 7 -5.65 -29.14 -31.86
N GLN A 8 -6.89 -28.63 -31.84
CA GLN A 8 -7.39 -27.78 -30.75
C GLN A 8 -7.64 -28.61 -29.48
N ALA A 9 -8.19 -29.82 -29.62
CA ALA A 9 -8.46 -30.72 -28.49
C ALA A 9 -7.17 -31.17 -27.78
N LEU A 10 -6.10 -31.47 -28.53
CA LEU A 10 -4.81 -31.89 -27.97
C LEU A 10 -4.08 -30.76 -27.24
N ASN A 11 -4.17 -29.53 -27.73
CA ASN A 11 -3.56 -28.37 -27.08
C ASN A 11 -4.24 -28.06 -25.74
N ASN A 12 -5.57 -28.12 -25.69
CA ASN A 12 -6.34 -27.89 -24.46
C ASN A 12 -6.05 -28.95 -23.37
N ILE A 13 -5.81 -30.22 -23.76
CA ILE A 13 -5.45 -31.29 -22.81
C ILE A 13 -4.04 -31.07 -22.26
N LYS A 14 -3.08 -30.68 -23.10
CA LYS A 14 -1.70 -30.41 -22.68
C LYS A 14 -1.62 -29.20 -21.74
N GLU A 15 -2.34 -28.12 -22.03
CA GLU A 15 -2.37 -26.93 -21.17
C GLU A 15 -2.98 -27.22 -19.80
N ARG A 16 -4.11 -27.94 -19.75
CA ARG A 16 -4.74 -28.31 -18.46
C ARG A 16 -3.85 -29.20 -17.60
N PHE A 17 -3.18 -30.17 -18.20
CA PHE A 17 -2.26 -31.05 -17.48
C PHE A 17 -1.03 -30.29 -16.96
N ALA A 18 -0.49 -29.36 -17.76
CA ALA A 18 0.62 -28.51 -17.33
C ALA A 18 0.22 -27.58 -16.18
N LEU A 19 -0.99 -27.00 -16.23
CA LEU A 19 -1.51 -26.13 -15.16
C LEU A 19 -1.74 -26.89 -13.84
N GLU A 20 -2.34 -28.07 -13.91
CA GLU A 20 -2.64 -28.88 -12.72
C GLU A 20 -1.35 -29.43 -12.07
N VAL A 21 -0.36 -29.81 -12.89
CA VAL A 21 0.97 -30.21 -12.40
C VAL A 21 1.72 -29.01 -11.79
N SER A 22 1.60 -27.80 -12.37
CA SER A 22 2.21 -26.61 -11.78
C SER A 22 1.52 -26.21 -10.47
N ASP A 23 0.20 -26.22 -10.40
CA ASP A 23 -0.54 -25.86 -9.18
C ASP A 23 -0.25 -26.82 -8.03
N THR A 24 -0.16 -28.12 -8.32
CA THR A 24 0.18 -29.12 -7.30
C THR A 24 1.64 -29.01 -6.83
N TYR A 25 2.58 -28.64 -7.71
CA TYR A 25 3.99 -28.41 -7.37
C TYR A 25 4.17 -27.13 -6.54
N ILE A 26 3.57 -26.01 -6.98
CA ILE A 26 3.65 -24.72 -6.28
C ILE A 26 2.96 -24.77 -4.91
N ASN A 27 1.85 -25.51 -4.77
CA ASN A 27 1.17 -25.65 -3.47
C ASN A 27 1.94 -26.52 -2.47
N LYS A 28 2.58 -27.61 -2.90
CA LYS A 28 3.42 -28.44 -2.02
C LYS A 28 4.62 -27.69 -1.47
N ASP A 29 5.25 -26.86 -2.30
CA ASP A 29 6.37 -26.03 -1.85
C ASP A 29 5.93 -24.96 -0.85
N ARG A 30 4.75 -24.35 -1.03
CA ARG A 30 4.18 -23.40 -0.06
C ARG A 30 3.90 -24.05 1.30
N GLU A 31 3.35 -25.25 1.32
CA GLU A 31 3.09 -25.97 2.57
C GLU A 31 4.40 -26.27 3.31
N ARG A 32 5.40 -26.81 2.59
CA ARG A 32 6.72 -27.12 3.13
C ARG A 32 7.44 -25.87 3.66
N VAL A 33 7.39 -24.77 2.91
CA VAL A 33 7.95 -23.47 3.33
C VAL A 33 7.22 -22.93 4.56
N GLY A 34 5.89 -23.07 4.61
CA GLY A 34 5.08 -22.67 5.76
C GLY A 34 5.45 -23.43 7.03
N THR A 35 5.65 -24.75 6.94
CA THR A 35 6.03 -25.59 8.09
C THR A 35 7.46 -25.31 8.55
N SER A 36 8.42 -25.17 7.63
CA SER A 36 9.80 -24.82 7.97
C SER A 36 9.90 -23.41 8.59
N SER A 37 9.10 -22.46 8.11
CA SER A 37 9.05 -21.10 8.66
C SER A 37 8.46 -21.08 10.06
N ARG A 38 7.34 -21.80 10.29
CA ARG A 38 6.76 -22.00 11.63
C ARG A 38 7.75 -22.65 12.60
N GLN A 39 8.50 -23.65 12.16
CA GLN A 39 9.50 -24.34 12.98
C GLN A 39 10.70 -23.43 13.36
N LYS A 40 10.99 -22.41 12.54
CA LYS A 40 12.04 -21.42 12.80
C LYS A 40 11.55 -20.19 13.56
N GLN A 41 10.24 -20.05 13.80
CA GLN A 41 9.67 -18.94 14.54
C GLN A 41 10.04 -19.09 16.03
N LYS A 42 10.84 -18.15 16.55
CA LYS A 42 11.35 -18.17 17.93
C LYS A 42 10.26 -17.97 18.99
N PHE A 43 9.13 -17.36 18.61
CA PHE A 43 8.03 -17.02 19.50
C PHE A 43 6.76 -17.73 19.04
N MET A 44 6.22 -18.62 19.88
CA MET A 44 4.93 -19.26 19.63
C MET A 44 3.80 -18.29 20.02
N HIS A 45 2.82 -18.10 19.14
CA HIS A 45 1.59 -17.40 19.50
C HIS A 45 0.61 -18.37 20.18
N THR A 46 -0.08 -17.91 21.21
CA THR A 46 -1.06 -18.64 22.03
C THR A 46 -2.50 -18.48 21.55
N ALA A 47 -2.73 -17.73 20.47
CA ALA A 47 -4.05 -17.51 19.87
C ALA A 47 -4.74 -18.80 19.38
N GLY A 48 -3.99 -19.90 19.26
CA GLY A 48 -4.51 -21.19 18.81
C GLY A 48 -5.04 -21.10 17.39
N SER A 49 -6.26 -21.59 17.15
CA SER A 49 -6.91 -21.50 15.83
C SER A 49 -7.52 -20.13 15.51
N LYS A 50 -7.46 -19.15 16.43
CA LYS A 50 -7.97 -17.80 16.19
C LYS A 50 -6.95 -16.99 15.38
N SER A 51 -7.45 -16.24 14.41
CA SER A 51 -6.64 -15.22 13.74
C SER A 51 -6.34 -14.06 14.69
N PHE A 52 -5.26 -13.31 14.44
CA PHE A 52 -4.96 -12.10 15.21
C PHE A 52 -6.06 -11.04 15.12
N ALA A 53 -6.77 -10.95 13.99
CA ALA A 53 -7.91 -10.06 13.84
C ALA A 53 -9.05 -10.44 14.81
N CYS A 54 -9.38 -11.72 14.92
CA CYS A 54 -10.39 -12.19 15.88
C CYS A 54 -9.96 -12.00 17.33
N VAL A 55 -8.67 -12.06 17.63
CA VAL A 55 -8.14 -11.79 18.97
C VAL A 55 -8.25 -10.30 19.29
N ALA A 56 -7.89 -9.43 18.35
CA ALA A 56 -8.02 -7.98 18.50
C ALA A 56 -9.48 -7.58 18.71
N GLU A 57 -10.40 -8.04 17.85
CA GLU A 57 -11.83 -7.70 17.94
C GLU A 57 -12.44 -8.12 19.28
N ALA A 58 -12.09 -9.32 19.78
CA ALA A 58 -12.59 -9.79 21.07
C ALA A 58 -12.11 -8.94 22.27
N GLU A 59 -10.90 -8.39 22.18
CA GLU A 59 -10.33 -7.51 23.21
C GLU A 59 -10.83 -6.07 23.06
N GLU A 60 -11.02 -5.56 21.84
CA GLU A 60 -11.64 -4.26 21.60
C GLU A 60 -13.09 -4.24 22.15
N LEU A 61 -13.81 -5.36 22.02
CA LEU A 61 -15.15 -5.53 22.60
C LEU A 61 -15.16 -5.63 24.14
N SER A 62 -14.06 -6.04 24.77
CA SER A 62 -13.98 -6.16 26.24
C SER A 62 -13.47 -4.88 26.90
N SER A 63 -12.62 -4.12 26.19
CA SER A 63 -11.95 -2.91 26.69
C SER A 63 -12.59 -1.60 26.21
N ASP A 64 -13.54 -1.68 25.27
CA ASP A 64 -14.14 -0.52 24.57
C ASP A 64 -13.09 0.43 23.95
N GLN A 65 -11.87 -0.08 23.72
CA GLN A 65 -10.74 0.68 23.19
C GLN A 65 -10.03 -0.09 22.08
N LYS A 66 -9.53 0.64 21.09
CA LYS A 66 -8.69 0.10 20.01
C LYS A 66 -7.48 -0.65 20.57
N VAL A 67 -7.26 -1.87 20.10
CA VAL A 67 -6.12 -2.69 20.55
C VAL A 67 -4.88 -2.29 19.76
N GLY A 68 -3.88 -1.76 20.46
CA GLY A 68 -2.58 -1.42 19.88
C GLY A 68 -1.82 -2.66 19.41
N ARG A 69 -0.85 -2.50 18.51
CA ARG A 69 -0.08 -3.67 18.02
C ARG A 69 0.77 -4.29 19.12
N LEU A 70 1.29 -3.47 20.04
CA LEU A 70 2.05 -3.96 21.18
C LEU A 70 1.14 -4.74 22.15
N GLN A 71 -0.08 -4.24 22.37
CA GLN A 71 -1.09 -4.94 23.18
C GLN A 71 -1.53 -6.25 22.52
N LEU A 72 -1.73 -6.25 21.20
CA LEU A 72 -2.03 -7.45 20.43
C LEU A 72 -0.90 -8.48 20.52
N PHE A 73 0.36 -8.02 20.49
CA PHE A 73 1.53 -8.88 20.67
C PHE A 73 1.53 -9.52 22.07
N ASP A 74 1.22 -8.74 23.12
CA ASP A 74 1.11 -9.27 24.49
C ASP A 74 0.02 -10.35 24.58
N ILE A 75 -1.21 -10.06 24.12
CA ILE A 75 -2.34 -11.00 24.20
C ILE A 75 -2.04 -12.30 23.45
N THR A 76 -1.35 -12.20 22.31
CA THR A 76 -1.10 -13.34 21.43
C THR A 76 0.15 -14.13 21.77
N HIS A 77 1.05 -13.64 22.62
CA HIS A 77 2.30 -14.34 22.96
C HIS A 77 2.42 -14.67 24.46
N TRP A 78 1.43 -14.30 25.26
CA TRP A 78 1.36 -14.62 26.69
C TRP A 78 0.41 -15.81 26.96
N LYS A 79 0.60 -16.49 28.09
CA LYS A 79 -0.32 -17.55 28.53
C LYS A 79 -1.59 -16.95 29.14
N LYS A 80 -2.70 -17.70 29.09
CA LYS A 80 -4.00 -17.27 29.65
C LYS A 80 -4.01 -17.08 31.17
N ASP A 81 -2.99 -17.58 31.88
CA ASP A 81 -2.80 -17.42 33.32
C ASP A 81 -2.01 -16.15 33.70
N GLY A 82 -1.58 -15.35 32.71
CA GLY A 82 -0.74 -14.17 32.91
C GLY A 82 0.73 -14.51 33.21
N SER A 83 1.12 -15.79 33.22
CA SER A 83 2.49 -16.22 33.42
C SER A 83 3.28 -16.19 32.12
N LEU A 84 4.52 -15.72 32.21
CA LEU A 84 5.44 -15.67 31.07
C LEU A 84 5.92 -17.07 30.66
N MET A 85 6.04 -17.26 29.34
CA MET A 85 6.44 -18.54 28.71
C MET A 85 7.84 -19.00 29.16
N THR A 86 8.77 -18.05 29.33
CA THR A 86 10.16 -18.24 29.80
C THR A 86 10.68 -16.93 30.43
N SER A 87 11.77 -16.98 31.20
CA SER A 87 12.41 -15.77 31.76
C SER A 87 13.00 -14.84 30.70
N GLU A 88 13.43 -15.36 29.56
CA GLU A 88 13.94 -14.57 28.43
C GLU A 88 12.82 -13.75 27.76
N ALA A 89 11.65 -14.36 27.55
CA ALA A 89 10.47 -13.65 27.05
C ALA A 89 10.03 -12.53 28.02
N ARG A 90 10.26 -12.70 29.33
CA ARG A 90 9.92 -11.70 30.36
C ARG A 90 10.75 -10.44 30.17
N GLU A 91 12.06 -10.62 30.10
CA GLU A 91 13.02 -9.53 29.95
C GLU A 91 12.78 -8.73 28.66
N ILE A 92 12.39 -9.43 27.59
CA ILE A 92 12.04 -8.83 26.30
C ILE A 92 10.82 -7.92 26.41
N VAL A 93 9.75 -8.40 27.04
CA VAL A 93 8.50 -7.62 27.14
C VAL A 93 8.66 -6.44 28.09
N GLU A 94 9.43 -6.61 29.17
CA GLU A 94 9.74 -5.52 30.10
C GLU A 94 10.54 -4.41 29.40
N LYS A 95 11.52 -4.76 28.55
CA LYS A 95 12.24 -3.81 27.70
C LYS A 95 11.35 -3.14 26.66
N LEU A 96 10.36 -3.84 26.11
CA LEU A 96 9.37 -3.27 25.18
C LEU A 96 8.48 -2.22 25.87
N LYS A 97 8.02 -2.51 27.09
CA LYS A 97 7.20 -1.60 27.89
C LYS A 97 7.95 -0.34 28.29
N ASP A 98 9.21 -0.48 28.72
CA ASP A 98 10.07 0.66 29.06
C ASP A 98 10.33 1.57 27.84
N LYS A 99 10.57 0.97 26.66
CA LYS A 99 10.70 1.74 25.42
C LYS A 99 9.40 2.38 24.95
N ASN A 100 8.26 1.74 25.19
CA ASN A 100 6.97 2.34 24.86
C ASN A 100 6.71 3.58 25.69
N ALA A 101 6.91 3.52 27.01
CA ALA A 101 6.79 4.68 27.89
C ALA A 101 7.72 5.82 27.48
N LYS A 102 8.95 5.50 27.04
CA LYS A 102 9.90 6.49 26.51
C LYS A 102 9.41 7.14 25.21
N CYS A 103 8.83 6.38 24.30
CA CYS A 103 8.31 6.91 23.04
C CYS A 103 7.00 7.67 23.22
N GLU A 104 6.13 7.25 24.15
CA GLU A 104 4.91 7.96 24.53
C GLU A 104 5.22 9.33 25.13
N ALA A 105 6.26 9.42 25.99
CA ALA A 105 6.75 10.69 26.51
C ALA A 105 7.29 11.63 25.40
N ILE A 106 7.90 11.06 24.35
CA ILE A 106 8.35 11.82 23.17
C ILE A 106 7.16 12.28 22.32
N ALA A 107 6.14 11.42 22.12
CA ALA A 107 4.93 11.76 21.37
C ALA A 107 4.11 12.87 22.07
N LEU A 108 4.04 12.83 23.41
CA LEU A 108 3.44 13.90 24.21
C LEU A 108 4.15 15.24 24.04
N SER A 109 5.44 15.22 23.67
CA SER A 109 6.26 16.40 23.48
C SER A 109 6.38 16.85 22.01
N ASP A 110 6.16 15.95 21.05
CA ASP A 110 6.23 16.20 19.61
C ASP A 110 4.93 15.71 18.95
N SER A 111 3.97 16.64 18.81
CA SER A 111 2.60 16.34 18.35
C SER A 111 2.51 15.80 16.91
N SER A 112 3.64 15.68 16.22
CA SER A 112 3.74 15.15 14.85
C SER A 112 3.84 13.62 14.79
N VAL A 113 4.10 12.95 15.93
CA VAL A 113 4.33 11.51 15.99
C VAL A 113 3.05 10.77 16.42
N ASN A 114 2.44 10.03 15.49
CA ASN A 114 1.26 9.20 15.77
C ASN A 114 1.63 7.99 16.66
N LEU A 115 0.84 7.69 17.69
CA LEU A 115 0.98 6.55 18.61
C LEU A 115 1.08 5.20 17.87
N GLU A 116 0.31 5.03 16.80
CA GLU A 116 0.32 3.83 15.95
C GLU A 116 1.65 3.69 15.17
N ASN A 117 2.31 4.81 14.87
CA ASN A 117 3.65 4.82 14.26
C ASN A 117 4.75 4.44 15.26
N ILE A 118 4.55 4.70 16.55
CA ILE A 118 5.46 4.33 17.63
C ILE A 118 5.42 2.81 17.87
N ASP A 119 4.24 2.24 18.00
CA ASP A 119 4.04 0.79 18.13
C ASP A 119 4.71 0.03 16.97
N ASN A 120 4.49 0.50 15.74
CA ASN A 120 5.09 -0.07 14.53
C ASN A 120 6.62 -0.06 14.58
N ARG A 121 7.20 1.06 15.02
CA ARG A 121 8.64 1.23 15.12
C ARG A 121 9.25 0.32 16.19
N ILE A 122 8.63 0.25 17.37
CA ILE A 122 9.09 -0.58 18.48
C ILE A 122 9.06 -2.06 18.10
N ILE A 123 7.99 -2.52 17.45
CA ILE A 123 7.86 -3.89 16.97
C ILE A 123 8.91 -4.19 15.89
N THR A 124 9.12 -3.27 14.94
CA THR A 124 10.12 -3.45 13.86
C THR A 124 11.55 -3.52 14.39
N ASP A 125 11.91 -2.66 15.35
CA ASP A 125 13.24 -2.63 15.97
C ASP A 125 13.54 -3.93 16.74
N PHE A 126 12.50 -4.58 17.29
CA PHE A 126 12.66 -5.73 18.17
C PHE A 126 12.44 -7.09 17.48
N LEU A 127 11.38 -7.23 16.67
CA LEU A 127 11.04 -8.46 15.96
C LEU A 127 11.61 -8.51 14.54
N GLY A 128 12.21 -7.41 14.08
CA GLY A 128 12.63 -7.22 12.71
C GLY A 128 11.48 -6.72 11.81
N PRO A 129 11.79 -6.24 10.60
CA PRO A 129 10.78 -5.82 9.64
C PRO A 129 9.88 -7.01 9.28
N GLU A 130 8.57 -6.78 9.27
CA GLU A 130 7.60 -7.79 8.84
C GLU A 130 7.92 -8.20 7.39
N THR A 131 8.15 -9.49 7.16
CA THR A 131 8.51 -10.01 5.83
C THR A 131 7.41 -9.82 4.79
N SER A 132 6.16 -9.54 5.21
CA SER A 132 5.07 -9.12 4.32
C SER A 132 5.28 -7.73 3.71
N GLN A 133 6.11 -6.87 4.31
CA GLN A 133 6.45 -5.56 3.76
C GLN A 133 7.52 -5.62 2.67
N GLN A 134 8.18 -6.76 2.47
CA GLN A 134 9.09 -6.89 1.32
C GLN A 134 8.34 -6.94 -0.03
N TYR A 135 7.03 -7.16 0.00
CA TYR A 135 6.16 -7.21 -1.19
C TYR A 135 5.13 -6.07 -1.26
N MET A 136 5.08 -5.18 -0.27
CA MET A 136 4.20 -4.01 -0.29
C MET A 136 5.03 -2.73 -0.14
N PRO A 137 4.98 -1.79 -1.10
CA PRO A 137 5.61 -0.48 -0.91
C PRO A 137 5.07 0.13 0.38
N SER A 138 5.96 0.55 1.27
CA SER A 138 5.60 1.24 2.51
C SER A 138 4.54 2.31 2.22
N GLY A 139 3.53 2.46 3.09
CA GLY A 139 2.44 3.43 2.89
C GLY A 139 2.94 4.85 2.63
N SER A 140 4.14 5.21 3.11
CA SER A 140 4.81 6.48 2.81
C SER A 140 5.27 6.62 1.36
N GLN A 141 5.69 5.53 0.71
CA GLN A 141 6.09 5.51 -0.70
C GLN A 141 4.88 5.70 -1.62
N ALA A 142 3.78 5.01 -1.33
CA ALA A 142 2.53 5.16 -2.08
C ALA A 142 1.97 6.60 -1.94
N GLN A 143 2.05 7.20 -0.76
CA GLN A 143 1.63 8.59 -0.54
C GLN A 143 2.49 9.60 -1.31
N ALA A 144 3.81 9.39 -1.35
CA ALA A 144 4.73 10.26 -2.09
C ALA A 144 4.50 10.18 -3.61
N GLU A 145 4.22 8.98 -4.15
CA GLU A 145 3.87 8.81 -5.57
C GLU A 145 2.53 9.47 -5.92
N VAL A 146 1.52 9.33 -5.06
CA VAL A 146 0.22 10.01 -5.26
C VAL A 146 0.39 11.53 -5.26
N GLN A 147 1.22 12.08 -4.37
CA GLN A 147 1.49 13.52 -4.36
C GLN A 147 2.24 13.97 -5.62
N ARG A 148 3.27 13.22 -6.05
CA ARG A 148 4.00 13.49 -7.30
C ARG A 148 3.07 13.48 -8.51
N LEU A 149 2.15 12.53 -8.57
CA LEU A 149 1.15 12.44 -9.65
C LEU A 149 0.17 13.63 -9.62
N LYS A 150 -0.26 14.08 -8.44
CA LYS A 150 -1.09 15.29 -8.30
C LYS A 150 -0.36 16.53 -8.80
N ASP A 151 0.90 16.70 -8.45
CA ASP A 151 1.70 17.85 -8.88
C ASP A 151 1.92 17.84 -10.40
N GLN A 152 2.13 16.66 -11.00
CA GLN A 152 2.20 16.49 -12.45
C GLN A 152 0.88 16.84 -13.14
N MET A 153 -0.27 16.42 -12.59
CA MET A 153 -1.58 16.78 -13.15
C MET A 153 -1.81 18.29 -13.07
N ALA A 154 -1.43 18.94 -11.97
CA ALA A 154 -1.54 20.38 -11.83
C ALA A 154 -0.69 21.12 -12.86
N GLN A 155 0.56 20.70 -13.08
CA GLN A 155 1.41 21.28 -14.13
C GLN A 155 0.83 21.09 -15.53
N MET A 156 0.30 19.91 -15.86
CA MET A 156 -0.33 19.70 -17.16
C MET A 156 -1.57 20.58 -17.36
N GLN A 157 -2.37 20.78 -16.30
CA GLN A 157 -3.53 21.68 -16.37
C GLN A 157 -3.11 23.13 -16.62
N VAL A 158 -2.08 23.62 -15.95
CA VAL A 158 -1.54 24.97 -16.15
C VAL A 158 -1.01 25.13 -17.57
N SER A 159 -0.19 24.19 -18.05
CA SER A 159 0.35 24.19 -19.42
C SER A 159 -0.75 24.17 -20.49
N THR A 160 -1.81 23.40 -20.27
CA THR A 160 -2.95 23.33 -21.19
C THR A 160 -3.72 24.65 -21.21
N GLY A 161 -3.91 25.27 -20.04
CA GLY A 161 -4.55 26.58 -19.92
C GLY A 161 -3.77 27.68 -20.65
N GLU A 162 -2.44 27.68 -20.54
CA GLU A 162 -1.56 28.62 -21.25
C GLU A 162 -1.64 28.43 -22.77
N GLN A 163 -1.61 27.19 -23.27
CA GLN A 163 -1.75 26.90 -24.71
C GLN A 163 -3.11 27.35 -25.26
N ILE A 164 -4.20 27.15 -24.51
CA ILE A 164 -5.54 27.62 -24.90
C ILE A 164 -5.58 29.14 -24.97
N ALA A 165 -5.00 29.83 -23.99
CA ALA A 165 -4.95 31.30 -23.98
C ALA A 165 -4.16 31.85 -25.18
N GLN A 166 -3.05 31.22 -25.53
CA GLN A 166 -2.20 31.62 -26.65
C GLN A 166 -2.90 31.44 -28.00
N LEU A 167 -3.52 30.27 -28.23
CA LEU A 167 -4.32 30.03 -29.45
C LEU A 167 -5.49 30.99 -29.57
N LYS A 168 -6.11 31.37 -28.44
CA LYS A 168 -7.24 32.32 -28.43
C LYS A 168 -6.79 33.75 -28.76
N ALA A 169 -5.60 34.16 -28.31
CA ALA A 169 -5.01 35.45 -28.67
C ALA A 169 -4.62 35.51 -30.15
N GLU A 170 -4.03 34.44 -30.68
CA GLU A 170 -3.66 34.35 -32.10
C GLU A 170 -4.91 34.37 -33.00
N ALA A 171 -5.98 33.65 -32.62
CA ALA A 171 -7.25 33.68 -33.34
C ALA A 171 -7.93 35.07 -33.32
N ALA A 172 -7.75 35.85 -32.25
CA ALA A 172 -8.24 37.23 -32.18
C ALA A 172 -7.44 38.15 -33.10
N SER A 173 -6.11 38.06 -33.08
CA SER A 173 -5.22 38.83 -33.96
C SER A 173 -5.51 38.57 -35.44
N LEU A 174 -5.77 37.32 -35.82
CA LEU A 174 -6.06 36.97 -37.22
C LEU A 174 -7.41 37.54 -37.71
N LYS A 175 -8.38 37.67 -36.81
CA LYS A 175 -9.68 38.30 -37.10
C LYS A 175 -9.56 39.80 -37.31
N ASP A 176 -8.75 40.47 -36.50
CA ASP A 176 -8.53 41.91 -36.62
C ASP A 176 -7.79 42.25 -37.92
N ASP A 177 -6.79 41.45 -38.30
CA ASP A 177 -6.06 41.60 -39.56
C ASP A 177 -6.94 41.36 -40.79
N THR A 178 -7.87 40.41 -40.72
CA THR A 178 -8.81 40.15 -41.82
C THR A 178 -9.85 41.26 -41.94
N ALA A 179 -10.37 41.77 -40.82
CA ALA A 179 -11.28 42.92 -40.80
C ALA A 179 -10.62 44.20 -41.33
N ALA A 180 -9.34 44.45 -41.00
CA ALA A 180 -8.59 45.60 -41.50
C ALA A 180 -8.38 45.53 -43.02
N LYS A 181 -8.02 44.36 -43.56
CA LYS A 181 -7.84 44.14 -45.01
C LYS A 181 -9.15 44.26 -45.78
N GLU A 182 -10.26 43.80 -45.21
CA GLU A 182 -11.58 43.93 -45.83
C GLU A 182 -12.07 45.39 -45.84
N ALA A 183 -11.85 46.14 -44.76
CA ALA A 183 -12.16 47.56 -44.68
C ALA A 183 -11.35 48.40 -45.67
N GLU A 184 -10.06 48.10 -45.84
CA GLU A 184 -9.18 48.78 -46.81
C GLU A 184 -9.59 48.47 -48.27
N LYS A 185 -9.93 47.21 -48.55
CA LYS A 185 -10.45 46.80 -49.88
C LYS A 185 -11.77 47.51 -50.21
N ASN A 186 -12.67 47.61 -49.25
CA ASN A 186 -13.96 48.28 -49.43
C ASN A 186 -13.82 49.81 -49.59
N ARG A 187 -12.80 50.44 -49.00
CA ARG A 187 -12.47 51.85 -49.28
C ARG A 187 -12.06 52.07 -50.74
N LYS A 188 -11.16 51.23 -51.26
CA LYS A 188 -10.67 51.33 -52.66
C LYS A 188 -11.75 51.16 -53.72
N TYR A 189 -12.83 50.44 -53.42
CA TYR A 189 -13.93 50.21 -54.37
C TYR A 189 -14.94 51.38 -54.42
N ASN A 190 -14.97 52.23 -53.40
CA ASN A 190 -15.88 53.38 -53.31
C ASN A 190 -15.22 54.70 -53.79
N GLU A 191 -13.93 54.68 -54.15
CA GLU A 191 -13.19 55.82 -54.72
C GLU A 191 -13.02 55.74 -56.25
N LEU A 192 -13.63 54.74 -56.90
CA LEU A 192 -13.74 54.54 -58.35
C LEU A 192 -15.13 54.93 -58.85
#